data_AF-A0A9E5QA94-F1
#
_entry.id   AF-A0A9E5QA94-F1
#
_cell.length_a   1.000
_cell.length_b   1.000
_cell.length_c   1.000
_cell.angle_alpha   90.00
_cell.angle_beta   90.00
_cell.angle_gamma   90.00
#
_symmetry.space_group_name_H-M   'P 1'
#
loop_
_entity.id
_entity.type
_entity.pdbx_description
1 polymer ?
#
loop_
_entity_poly.entity_id
_entity_poly.type
_entity_poly.pdbx_seq_one_letter_code
_entity_poly.pdbx_strand_id
1 'polypeptide(L)'
;DIEADPNARGGVGILKGERIDENWNWTVFTQTHGLYDLYIGSLVMHPTNPDILLAGAGNLECSGTGPDGYFSGGTYLTTNGGLSWSHTLTKLEK
;
A
#
# COMPACT_ATOMS: atom_id res chain seq x y z
N ASP A 1 -19.06 -6.42 -1.25
CA ASP A 1 -18.63 -5.53 -2.32
C ASP A 1 -17.77 -4.41 -1.78
N ILE A 2 -16.45 -4.50 -1.96
CA ILE A 2 -15.62 -3.30 -2.04
C ILE A 2 -15.70 -2.89 -3.50
N GLU A 3 -16.29 -1.73 -3.77
CA GLU A 3 -16.19 -1.12 -5.09
C GLU A 3 -14.74 -0.66 -5.28
N ALA A 4 -13.92 -1.57 -5.81
CA ALA A 4 -12.67 -1.18 -6.42
C ALA A 4 -13.02 -0.28 -7.60
N ASP A 5 -12.42 0.91 -7.66
CA ASP A 5 -12.54 1.78 -8.84
C ASP A 5 -12.15 0.95 -10.07
N PRO A 6 -13.06 0.73 -11.03
CA PRO A 6 -12.78 -0.11 -12.20
C PRO A 6 -11.68 0.48 -13.09
N ASN A 7 -11.32 1.75 -12.90
CA ASN A 7 -10.22 2.42 -13.60
C ASN A 7 -8.91 2.45 -12.79
N ALA A 8 -8.91 1.96 -11.54
CA ALA A 8 -7.68 1.83 -10.77
C ALA A 8 -6.78 0.79 -11.45
N ARG A 9 -5.67 1.25 -12.02
CA ARG A 9 -4.61 0.36 -12.49
C ARG A 9 -3.98 -0.32 -11.27
N GLY A 10 -4.25 -1.62 -11.12
CA GLY A 10 -3.76 -2.41 -9.99
C GLY A 10 -4.79 -3.37 -9.40
N GLY A 11 -4.33 -4.29 -8.55
CA GLY A 11 -5.22 -5.10 -7.72
C GLY A 11 -5.87 -4.27 -6.60
N VAL A 12 -6.39 -4.93 -5.56
CA VAL A 12 -7.07 -4.26 -4.43
C VAL A 12 -6.12 -3.63 -3.40
N GLY A 13 -4.80 -3.65 -3.61
CA GLY A 13 -3.82 -3.11 -2.67
C GLY A 13 -3.64 -4.02 -1.44
N ILE A 14 -3.65 -3.42 -0.25
CA ILE A 14 -3.45 -4.13 1.03
C ILE A 14 -4.79 -4.30 1.74
N LEU A 15 -5.05 -5.49 2.27
CA LEU A 15 -6.18 -5.74 3.18
C LEU A 15 -5.67 -5.90 4.60
N LYS A 16 -6.29 -5.20 5.55
CA LYS A 16 -6.07 -5.39 6.99
C LYS A 16 -7.28 -6.08 7.59
N GLY A 17 -7.05 -7.18 8.29
CA GLY A 17 -8.07 -7.86 9.07
C GLY A 17 -8.03 -7.40 10.52
N GLU A 18 -9.19 -7.07 11.08
CA GLU A 18 -9.38 -6.87 12.51
C GLU A 18 -10.37 -7.91 13.04
N ARG A 19 -9.98 -8.59 14.11
CA ARG A 19 -10.81 -9.62 14.73
C ARG A 19 -11.75 -8.95 15.73
N ILE A 20 -13.05 -9.13 15.52
CA ILE A 20 -14.12 -8.69 16.41
C ILE A 20 -14.91 -9.95 16.78
N ASP A 21 -14.86 -10.33 18.05
CA ASP A 21 -15.38 -11.60 18.56
C ASP A 21 -14.79 -12.82 17.79
N GLU A 22 -15.66 -13.59 17.15
CA GLU A 22 -15.32 -14.78 16.35
C GLU A 22 -15.17 -14.46 14.86
N ASN A 23 -15.41 -13.22 14.44
CA ASN A 23 -15.44 -12.81 13.04
C ASN A 23 -14.24 -11.93 12.65
N TRP A 24 -13.85 -12.00 11.37
CA TRP A 24 -12.87 -11.10 10.76
C TRP A 24 -13.58 -10.00 9.99
N ASN A 25 -13.23 -8.75 10.30
CA ASN A 25 -13.60 -7.59 9.49
C ASN A 25 -12.39 -7.18 8.66
N TRP A 26 -12.58 -7.05 7.35
CA TRP A 26 -11.51 -6.71 6.42
C TRP A 26 -11.70 -5.30 5.87
N THR A 27 -10.65 -4.49 6.00
CA THR A 27 -10.59 -3.13 5.42
C THR A 27 -9.57 -3.11 4.29
N VAL A 28 -9.93 -2.46 3.18
CA VAL A 28 -9.08 -2.34 2.00
C VAL A 28 -8.38 -0.99 1.99
N PHE A 29 -7.07 -0.99 1.81
CA PHE A 29 -6.21 0.18 1.71
C PHE A 29 -5.73 0.35 0.27
N THR A 30 -6.05 1.52 -0.30
CA THR A 30 -5.82 1.87 -1.70
C THR A 30 -5.12 3.23 -1.81
N GLN A 31 -5.18 3.85 -2.99
CA GLN A 31 -4.63 5.18 -3.27
C GLN A 31 -5.15 6.27 -2.32
N THR A 32 -6.39 6.17 -1.83
CA THR A 32 -6.95 7.13 -0.86
C THR A 32 -6.22 7.10 0.50
N HIS A 33 -5.46 6.03 0.76
CA HIS A 33 -4.66 5.85 1.97
C HIS A 33 -3.16 6.05 1.71
N GLY A 34 -2.79 6.57 0.52
CA GLY A 34 -1.40 6.85 0.14
C GLY A 34 -0.66 5.71 -0.56
N LEU A 35 -1.34 4.60 -0.89
CA LEU A 35 -0.79 3.52 -1.73
C LEU A 35 -1.06 3.81 -3.22
N TYR A 36 -0.20 4.60 -3.85
CA TYR A 36 -0.40 5.01 -5.25
C TYR A 36 -0.19 3.88 -6.26
N ASP A 37 0.55 2.85 -5.87
CA ASP A 37 0.72 1.61 -6.61
C ASP A 37 0.12 0.44 -5.83
N LEU A 38 -0.77 -0.32 -6.46
CA LEU A 38 -1.49 -1.42 -5.83
C LEU A 38 -0.88 -2.79 -6.18
N TYR A 39 0.21 -2.84 -6.95
CA TYR A 39 0.96 -4.06 -7.25
C TYR A 39 1.92 -4.40 -6.10
N ILE A 40 1.35 -4.80 -4.96
CA ILE A 40 2.12 -5.11 -3.75
C ILE A 40 2.77 -6.49 -3.88
N GLY A 41 4.09 -6.52 -4.04
CA GLY A 41 4.87 -7.76 -4.13
C GLY A 41 5.47 -8.21 -2.79
N SER A 42 5.57 -7.30 -1.82
CA SER A 42 6.15 -7.59 -0.51
C SER A 42 5.53 -6.72 0.57
N LEU A 43 5.40 -7.27 1.78
CA LEU A 43 4.98 -6.58 2.98
C LEU A 43 5.80 -7.12 4.16
N VAL A 44 6.44 -6.22 4.90
CA VAL A 44 7.26 -6.57 6.06
C VAL A 44 6.85 -5.70 7.25
N MET A 45 6.56 -6.34 8.37
CA MET A 45 6.25 -5.68 9.63
C MET A 45 7.51 -5.55 10.48
N HIS A 46 7.66 -4.44 11.18
CA HIS A 46 8.76 -4.26 12.13
C HIS A 46 8.64 -5.29 13.27
N PRO A 47 9.75 -5.95 13.69
CA PRO A 47 9.69 -7.15 14.54
C PRO A 47 9.14 -6.90 15.94
N THR A 48 9.21 -5.66 16.44
CA THR A 48 8.77 -5.30 17.80
C THR A 48 7.74 -4.17 17.85
N ASN A 49 7.40 -3.57 16.71
CA ASN A 49 6.45 -2.47 16.65
C ASN A 49 5.48 -2.69 15.47
N PRO A 50 4.30 -3.27 15.72
CA PRO A 50 3.37 -3.63 14.65
C PRO A 50 2.75 -2.42 13.94
N ASP A 51 2.95 -1.20 14.45
CA ASP A 51 2.50 0.01 13.77
C ASP A 51 3.38 0.35 12.56
N ILE A 52 4.61 -0.16 12.51
CA ILE A 52 5.57 0.12 11.45
C ILE A 52 5.61 -1.03 10.44
N LEU A 53 5.25 -0.75 9.19
CA LEU A 53 5.35 -1.71 8.09
C LEU A 53 5.93 -1.05 6.84
N LEU A 54 6.64 -1.84 6.04
CA LEU A 54 7.10 -1.47 4.70
C LEU A 54 6.40 -2.34 3.67
N ALA A 55 5.89 -1.72 2.60
CA ALA A 55 5.34 -2.41 1.45
C ALA A 55 6.19 -2.10 0.22
N GLY A 56 6.58 -3.14 -0.51
CA GLY A 56 7.23 -3.03 -1.82
C GLY A 56 6.18 -3.15 -2.91
N ALA A 57 6.01 -2.10 -3.69
CA ALA A 57 5.05 -2.06 -4.78
C ALA A 57 5.74 -1.84 -6.13
N GLY A 58 5.19 -2.43 -7.18
CA GLY A 58 5.62 -2.16 -8.54
C GLY A 58 5.36 -3.30 -9.50
N ASN A 59 5.12 -2.93 -10.75
CA ASN A 59 4.98 -3.79 -11.89
C ASN A 59 5.57 -3.07 -13.12
N LEU A 60 6.37 -3.78 -13.92
CA LEU A 60 7.10 -3.17 -15.04
C LEU A 60 6.19 -2.56 -16.12
N GLU A 61 5.02 -3.14 -16.37
CA GLU A 61 4.13 -2.74 -17.46
C GLU A 61 2.94 -1.92 -16.96
N CYS A 62 2.51 -2.17 -15.73
CA CYS A 62 1.23 -1.67 -15.22
C CYS A 62 1.36 -0.54 -14.19
N SER A 63 2.54 -0.38 -13.57
CA SER A 63 2.78 0.75 -12.68
C SER A 63 2.72 2.08 -13.43
N GLY A 64 2.13 3.08 -12.79
CA GLY A 64 1.88 4.39 -13.37
C GLY A 64 2.80 5.46 -12.83
N THR A 65 2.24 6.66 -12.69
CA THR A 65 2.90 7.80 -12.06
C THR A 65 2.22 8.12 -10.73
N GLY A 66 3.03 8.38 -9.70
CA GLY A 66 2.57 8.87 -8.41
C GLY A 66 2.19 10.36 -8.47
N PRO A 67 1.66 10.91 -7.36
CA PRO A 67 1.23 12.31 -7.28
C PRO A 67 2.39 13.31 -7.40
N ASP A 68 3.62 12.86 -7.21
CA ASP A 68 4.86 13.62 -7.38
C ASP A 68 5.36 13.65 -8.84
N GLY A 69 4.65 12.98 -9.75
CA GLY A 69 4.99 12.88 -11.17
C GLY A 69 6.04 11.83 -11.50
N TYR A 70 6.53 11.07 -10.50
CA TYR A 70 7.51 10.00 -10.68
C TYR A 70 6.83 8.63 -10.76
N PHE A 71 7.59 7.58 -11.03
CA PHE A 71 7.09 6.21 -11.06
C PHE A 71 6.35 5.86 -9.76
N SER A 72 5.16 5.25 -9.86
CA SER A 72 4.34 4.92 -8.68
C SER A 72 4.92 3.77 -7.85
N GLY A 73 5.65 2.85 -8.46
CA GLY A 73 6.29 1.76 -7.72
C GLY A 73 7.44 2.27 -6.84
N GLY A 74 7.79 1.47 -5.84
CA GLY A 74 8.78 1.83 -4.84
C GLY A 74 8.41 1.27 -3.46
N THR A 75 8.95 1.90 -2.43
CA THR A 75 8.69 1.50 -1.04
C THR A 75 7.73 2.47 -0.37
N TYR A 76 6.67 1.90 0.19
CA TYR A 76 5.70 2.57 1.01
C TYR A 76 5.94 2.24 2.49
N LEU A 77 5.85 3.25 3.34
CA LEU A 77 5.99 3.13 4.80
C LEU A 77 4.68 3.51 5.47
N THR A 78 4.29 2.74 6.46
CA THR A 78 3.29 3.14 7.46
C THR A 78 3.93 3.14 8.84
N THR A 79 3.45 4.02 9.72
CA THR A 79 3.83 4.08 11.15
C THR A 79 2.59 4.08 12.05
N ASN A 80 1.44 3.67 11.51
CA ASN A 80 0.15 3.61 12.20
C ASN A 80 -0.64 2.33 11.86
N GLY A 81 0.08 1.22 11.70
CA GLY A 81 -0.52 -0.11 11.52
C GLY A 81 -1.23 -0.28 10.18
N GLY A 82 -0.81 0.47 9.15
CA GLY A 82 -1.36 0.39 7.79
C GLY A 82 -2.54 1.32 7.53
N LEU A 83 -2.92 2.18 8.49
CA LEU A 83 -4.02 3.13 8.30
C LEU A 83 -3.73 4.19 7.24
N SER A 84 -2.47 4.62 7.13
CA SER A 84 -1.99 5.49 6.06
C SER A 84 -0.56 5.12 5.66
N TRP A 85 -0.24 5.35 4.39
CA TRP A 85 1.04 5.01 3.77
C TRP A 85 1.69 6.24 3.15
N SER A 86 3.01 6.31 3.25
CA SER A 86 3.85 7.34 2.65
C SER A 86 4.80 6.70 1.65
N HIS A 87 4.92 7.30 0.46
CA HIS A 87 5.91 6.89 -0.54
C HIS A 87 7.28 7.43 -0.12
N THR A 88 8.22 6.58 0.30
CA THR A 88 9.43 7.03 1.05
C THR A 88 10.77 6.77 0.36
N LEU A 89 10.83 5.88 -0.64
CA LEU A 89 12.06 5.60 -1.39
C LEU A 89 11.86 5.79 -2.91
N THR A 90 11.49 7.00 -3.30
CA THR A 90 11.41 7.41 -4.72
C THR A 90 12.67 8.05 -5.26
N LYS A 91 13.60 8.44 -4.40
CA LYS A 91 14.71 9.32 -4.78
C LYS A 91 16.06 8.63 -4.65
N LEU A 92 16.62 8.20 -5.78
CA LEU A 92 18.06 8.28 -5.97
C LEU A 92 18.36 9.74 -6.30
N GLU A 93 18.68 10.56 -5.30
CA GLU A 93 19.43 11.78 -5.59
C GLU A 93 20.83 11.35 -6.07
N LYS A 94 21.20 11.82 -7.25
CA LYS A 94 22.53 11.61 -7.83
C LYS A 94 23.36 12.87 -7.61
#